data_AF-A0A2N2FI23-F1
#
_entry.id   AF-A0A2N2FI23-F1
#
_cell.length_a   1.000
_cell.length_b   1.000
_cell.length_c   1.000
_cell.angle_alpha   90.00
_cell.angle_beta   90.00
_cell.angle_gamma   90.00
#
_symmetry.space_group_name_H-M   'P 1'
#
loop_
_entity.id
_entity.type
_entity.pdbx_description
1 polymer ?
#
loop_
_entity_poly.entity_id
_entity_poly.type
_entity_poly.pdbx_seq_one_letter_code
_entity_poly.pdbx_strand_id
1 'polypeptide(L)'
;MALDFSEFFKKYEAVIGEADQVFNTVRARFADNVRCEKGCSDCCHALFDLTLVEALFLNTVFNARFSGMDRTRILKRADEADRQVHRLKRDAFRAVKDGQNAQEILLEMAKVRVRCPLLDDEGLCEMYDARPVTCRIYGVPTAIGGEAHTCGKSAFEKGKAYPTVYLDRIQDRLYAMSHELSASLNTRFKGLGEVLVPVSLALLTEYSDEYLGIKKPSDEAAATPAAAPAGKAAGMAARLAAGKAKAKARGKGLAECSGCSPETKQGGCSGCSPKSFTIGQAPERPAKKPAAKKPAAKAAVETAKPAAKKTAKPAAKKVKG
;
A
#
# COMPACT_ATOMS: atom_id res chain seq x y z
N MET A 1 -17.34 -2.56 29.12
CA MET A 1 -16.67 -1.30 28.73
C MET A 1 -16.42 -1.43 27.25
N ALA A 2 -16.90 -0.53 26.40
CA ALA A 2 -16.63 -0.66 24.96
C ALA A 2 -15.13 -0.49 24.75
N LEU A 3 -14.51 -1.40 23.99
CA LEU A 3 -13.10 -1.29 23.64
C LEU A 3 -12.91 -0.05 22.77
N ASP A 4 -11.94 0.79 23.14
CA ASP A 4 -11.60 2.01 22.39
C ASP A 4 -10.26 1.83 21.68
N PHE A 5 -10.31 1.96 20.35
CA PHE A 5 -9.14 1.87 19.47
C PHE A 5 -8.79 3.21 18.81
N SER A 6 -9.44 4.30 19.21
CA SER A 6 -9.35 5.62 18.56
C SER A 6 -7.92 6.13 18.37
N GLU A 7 -7.07 5.99 19.38
CA GLU A 7 -5.66 6.39 19.30
C GLU A 7 -4.86 5.57 18.26
N PHE A 8 -5.13 4.27 18.15
CA PHE A 8 -4.51 3.42 17.14
C PHE A 8 -5.04 3.73 15.73
N PHE A 9 -6.33 4.05 15.61
CA PHE A 9 -6.92 4.47 14.35
C PHE A 9 -6.32 5.79 13.85
N LYS A 10 -6.10 6.78 14.72
CA LYS A 10 -5.40 8.02 14.34
C LYS A 10 -3.98 7.74 13.83
N LYS A 11 -3.22 6.86 14.52
CA LYS A 11 -1.89 6.44 14.06
C LYS A 11 -1.96 5.73 12.70
N TYR A 12 -2.95 4.87 12.50
CA TYR A 12 -3.14 4.15 11.25
C TYR A 12 -3.55 5.07 10.08
N GLU A 13 -4.44 6.03 10.33
CA GLU A 13 -4.84 7.05 9.36
C GLU A 13 -3.65 7.91 8.91
N ALA A 14 -2.69 8.20 9.81
CA ALA A 14 -1.44 8.86 9.43
C ALA A 14 -0.63 8.01 8.44
N VAL A 15 -0.52 6.69 8.65
CA VAL A 15 0.13 5.77 7.70
C VAL A 15 -0.60 5.73 6.36
N ILE A 16 -1.93 5.72 6.37
CA ILE A 16 -2.76 5.85 5.16
C ILE A 16 -2.43 7.14 4.41
N GLY A 17 -2.38 8.28 5.12
CA GLY A 17 -2.10 9.58 4.53
C GLY A 17 -0.71 9.63 3.89
N GLU A 18 0.30 9.06 4.55
CA GLU A 18 1.64 8.91 4.00
C GLU A 18 1.66 8.03 2.73
N ALA A 19 0.92 6.92 2.73
CA ALA A 19 0.79 6.04 1.56
C ALA A 19 0.16 6.77 0.37
N ASP A 20 -0.90 7.54 0.60
CA ASP A 20 -1.56 8.36 -0.43
C ASP A 20 -0.61 9.45 -0.96
N GLN A 21 0.17 10.10 -0.09
CA GLN A 21 1.17 11.10 -0.50
C GLN A 21 2.25 10.48 -1.40
N VAL A 22 2.75 9.29 -1.04
CA VAL A 22 3.75 8.57 -1.84
C VAL A 22 3.17 8.19 -3.20
N PHE A 23 1.97 7.62 -3.23
CA PHE A 23 1.28 7.28 -4.47
C PHE A 23 1.11 8.52 -5.37
N ASN A 24 0.62 9.63 -4.81
CA ASN A 24 0.41 10.88 -5.53
C ASN A 24 1.72 11.47 -6.07
N THR A 25 2.81 11.34 -5.32
CA THR A 25 4.14 11.80 -5.76
C THR A 25 4.63 11.00 -6.97
N VAL A 26 4.45 9.69 -6.98
CA VAL A 26 4.83 8.84 -8.13
C VAL A 26 3.92 9.15 -9.31
N ARG A 27 2.60 9.24 -9.09
CA ARG A 27 1.62 9.58 -10.14
C ARG A 27 1.92 10.93 -10.80
N ALA A 28 2.28 11.95 -10.02
CA ALA A 28 2.60 13.27 -10.55
C ALA A 28 3.88 13.28 -11.41
N ARG A 29 4.84 12.38 -11.12
CA ARG A 29 6.12 12.30 -11.85
C ARG A 29 6.08 11.33 -13.02
N PHE A 30 5.22 10.32 -12.97
CA PHE A 30 5.14 9.20 -13.91
C PHE A 30 3.67 8.95 -14.30
N ALA A 31 2.98 10.00 -14.75
CA ALA A 31 1.55 9.96 -15.04
C ALA A 31 1.21 8.91 -16.11
N ASP A 32 2.05 8.79 -17.14
CA ASP A 32 1.86 7.82 -18.23
C ASP A 32 2.02 6.36 -17.75
N ASN A 33 2.77 6.13 -16.66
CA ASN A 33 3.01 4.80 -16.11
C ASN A 33 1.94 4.38 -15.09
N VAL A 34 1.39 5.34 -14.33
CA VAL A 34 0.38 5.07 -13.30
C VAL A 34 -1.03 5.10 -13.89
N ARG A 35 -1.54 3.93 -14.28
CA ARG A 35 -2.90 3.75 -14.84
C ARG A 35 -3.97 3.46 -13.78
N CYS A 36 -3.64 3.65 -12.51
CA CYS A 36 -4.55 3.39 -11.39
C CYS A 36 -5.45 4.61 -11.14
N GLU A 37 -6.75 4.39 -11.26
CA GLU A 37 -7.81 5.36 -11.03
C GLU A 37 -9.02 4.71 -10.34
N LYS A 38 -10.00 5.51 -9.91
CA LYS A 38 -11.26 4.97 -9.37
C LYS A 38 -11.97 4.20 -10.49
N GLY A 39 -12.30 2.93 -10.24
CA GLY A 39 -12.80 1.99 -11.26
C GLY A 39 -11.73 1.01 -11.79
N CYS A 40 -10.44 1.23 -11.50
CA CYS A 40 -9.43 0.20 -11.71
C CYS A 40 -9.54 -0.87 -10.61
N SER A 41 -10.06 -2.05 -10.97
CA SER A 41 -10.34 -3.15 -10.03
C SER A 41 -9.22 -4.19 -9.90
N ASP A 42 -8.01 -3.95 -10.42
CA ASP A 42 -6.93 -4.96 -10.43
C ASP A 42 -6.53 -5.41 -9.01
N CYS A 43 -6.34 -4.45 -8.11
CA CYS A 43 -6.04 -4.73 -6.70
C CYS A 43 -7.20 -5.41 -5.98
N CYS A 44 -8.45 -5.23 -6.44
CA CYS A 44 -9.63 -5.89 -5.89
C CYS A 44 -9.72 -7.37 -6.25
N HIS A 45 -8.80 -7.89 -7.06
CA HIS A 45 -8.66 -9.32 -7.30
C HIS A 45 -7.37 -9.89 -6.73
N ALA A 46 -6.56 -9.10 -6.02
CA ALA A 46 -5.30 -9.56 -5.44
C ALA A 46 -5.54 -10.21 -4.08
N LEU A 47 -4.83 -11.31 -3.80
CA LEU A 47 -4.86 -11.97 -2.50
C LEU A 47 -3.82 -11.34 -1.57
N PHE A 48 -4.27 -10.79 -0.44
CA PHE A 48 -3.42 -10.26 0.63
C PHE A 48 -4.14 -10.37 1.97
N ASP A 49 -3.37 -10.36 3.04
CA ASP A 49 -3.89 -10.34 4.41
C ASP A 49 -3.61 -8.96 5.05
N LEU A 50 -4.48 -8.58 5.98
CA LEU A 50 -4.41 -7.37 6.78
C LEU A 50 -3.76 -7.65 8.13
N THR A 51 -3.01 -6.69 8.66
CA THR A 51 -2.60 -6.72 10.07
C THR A 51 -3.82 -6.51 10.99
N LEU A 52 -3.68 -6.82 12.29
CA LEU A 52 -4.78 -6.68 13.25
C LEU A 52 -5.34 -5.24 13.29
N VAL A 53 -4.47 -4.22 13.29
CA VAL A 53 -4.92 -2.82 13.32
C VAL A 53 -5.72 -2.45 12.07
N GLU A 54 -5.29 -2.94 10.89
CA GLU A 54 -6.01 -2.73 9.64
C GLU A 54 -7.37 -3.41 9.63
N ALA A 55 -7.43 -4.65 10.15
CA ALA A 55 -8.66 -5.43 10.22
C ALA A 55 -9.68 -4.78 11.16
N LEU A 56 -9.25 -4.34 12.35
CA LEU A 56 -10.09 -3.61 13.31
C LEU A 56 -10.60 -2.28 12.73
N PHE A 57 -9.72 -1.50 12.08
CA PHE A 57 -10.10 -0.25 11.45
C PHE A 57 -11.15 -0.48 10.35
N LEU A 58 -10.87 -1.41 9.43
CA LEU A 58 -11.77 -1.73 8.32
C LEU A 58 -13.14 -2.22 8.83
N ASN A 59 -13.15 -3.11 9.82
CA ASN A 59 -14.37 -3.62 10.44
C ASN A 59 -15.19 -2.49 11.11
N THR A 60 -14.51 -1.57 11.81
CA THR A 60 -15.16 -0.43 12.46
C THR A 60 -15.84 0.48 11.43
N VAL A 61 -15.12 0.87 10.37
CA VAL A 61 -15.68 1.71 9.31
C VAL A 61 -16.81 0.98 8.56
N PHE A 62 -16.67 -0.32 8.32
CA PHE A 62 -17.69 -1.15 7.68
C PHE A 62 -19.00 -1.15 8.48
N ASN A 63 -18.93 -1.45 9.79
CA ASN A 63 -20.12 -1.51 10.65
C ASN A 63 -20.76 -0.14 10.88
N ALA A 64 -19.97 0.95 10.85
CA ALA A 64 -20.50 2.31 10.91
C ALA A 64 -21.21 2.73 9.62
N ARG A 65 -20.75 2.23 8.46
CA ARG A 65 -21.22 2.66 7.14
C ARG A 65 -22.39 1.85 6.60
N PHE A 66 -22.40 0.54 6.84
CA PHE A 66 -23.34 -0.38 6.19
C PHE A 66 -24.28 -1.04 7.20
N SER A 67 -25.56 -1.03 6.87
CA SER A 67 -26.61 -1.74 7.61
C SER A 67 -27.61 -2.37 6.63
N GLY A 68 -28.54 -3.18 7.14
CA GLY A 68 -29.62 -3.76 6.33
C GLY A 68 -29.13 -4.57 5.12
N MET A 69 -29.76 -4.35 3.96
CA MET A 69 -29.50 -5.14 2.75
C MET A 69 -28.09 -4.93 2.18
N ASP A 70 -27.55 -3.71 2.25
CA ASP A 70 -26.20 -3.42 1.74
C ASP A 70 -25.14 -4.19 2.51
N ARG A 71 -25.27 -4.21 3.85
CA ARG A 71 -24.42 -5.02 4.72
C ARG A 71 -24.52 -6.51 4.35
N THR A 72 -25.73 -7.03 4.20
CA THR A 72 -25.96 -8.44 3.83
C THR A 72 -25.33 -8.80 2.49
N ARG A 73 -25.43 -7.92 1.49
CA ARG A 73 -24.81 -8.13 0.15
C ARG A 73 -23.29 -8.20 0.23
N ILE A 74 -22.66 -7.31 1.01
CA ILE A 74 -21.20 -7.34 1.23
C ILE A 74 -20.78 -8.61 1.99
N LEU A 75 -21.49 -8.96 3.07
CA LEU A 75 -21.16 -10.16 3.85
C LEU A 75 -21.35 -11.47 3.08
N LYS A 76 -22.32 -11.54 2.17
CA LYS A 76 -22.46 -12.69 1.27
C LYS A 76 -21.23 -12.86 0.38
N ARG A 77 -20.75 -11.77 -0.24
CA ARG A 77 -19.49 -11.78 -1.01
C ARG A 77 -18.29 -12.13 -0.13
N ALA A 78 -18.29 -11.70 1.13
CA ALA A 78 -17.24 -12.05 2.09
C ALA A 78 -17.23 -13.54 2.41
N ASP A 79 -18.37 -14.18 2.65
CA ASP A 79 -18.46 -15.64 2.87
C ASP A 79 -17.98 -16.43 1.64
N GLU A 80 -18.38 -16.02 0.43
CA GLU A 80 -17.93 -16.64 -0.82
C GLU A 80 -16.40 -16.54 -1.00
N ALA A 81 -15.84 -15.33 -0.81
CA ALA A 81 -14.41 -15.09 -0.89
C ALA A 81 -13.65 -15.88 0.19
N ASP A 82 -14.14 -15.90 1.43
CA ASP A 82 -13.50 -16.60 2.54
C ASP A 82 -13.44 -18.11 2.31
N ARG A 83 -14.52 -18.71 1.77
CA ARG A 83 -14.53 -20.12 1.40
C ARG A 83 -13.53 -20.44 0.30
N GLN A 84 -13.38 -19.54 -0.68
CA GLN A 84 -12.41 -19.70 -1.76
C GLN A 84 -10.97 -19.64 -1.22
N VAL A 85 -10.63 -18.59 -0.46
CA VAL A 85 -9.33 -18.44 0.22
C VAL A 85 -9.07 -19.63 1.16
N HIS A 86 -10.10 -20.03 1.89
CA HIS A 86 -10.33 -21.30 2.58
C HIS A 86 -9.61 -22.49 1.93
N ARG A 87 -10.17 -22.84 0.78
CA ARG A 87 -9.77 -24.00 -0.03
C ARG A 87 -8.34 -23.83 -0.54
N LEU A 88 -8.01 -22.65 -1.07
CA LEU A 88 -6.67 -22.34 -1.60
C LEU A 88 -5.58 -22.51 -0.53
N LYS A 89 -5.76 -21.91 0.66
CA LYS A 89 -4.79 -22.02 1.77
C LYS A 89 -4.66 -23.46 2.25
N ARG A 90 -5.76 -24.21 2.32
CA ARG A 90 -5.73 -25.64 2.70
C ARG A 90 -4.99 -26.48 1.67
N ASP A 91 -5.24 -26.25 0.39
CA ASP A 91 -4.63 -27.04 -0.69
C ASP A 91 -3.13 -26.71 -0.81
N ALA A 92 -2.75 -25.44 -0.67
CA ALA A 92 -1.35 -25.00 -0.56
C ALA A 92 -0.64 -25.62 0.67
N PHE A 93 -1.31 -25.70 1.81
CA PHE A 93 -0.73 -26.33 3.01
C PHE A 93 -0.50 -27.85 2.82
N ARG A 94 -1.44 -28.54 2.16
CA ARG A 94 -1.30 -29.96 1.82
C ARG A 94 -0.11 -30.18 0.87
N ALA A 95 -0.03 -29.37 -0.18
CA ALA A 95 1.09 -29.38 -1.13
C ALA A 95 2.46 -29.25 -0.44
N VAL A 96 2.63 -28.30 0.49
CA VAL A 96 3.87 -28.17 1.29
C VAL A 96 4.12 -29.42 2.13
N LYS A 97 3.08 -29.98 2.76
CA LYS A 97 3.20 -31.18 3.59
C LYS A 97 3.60 -32.42 2.77
N ASP A 98 3.17 -32.48 1.51
CA ASP A 98 3.49 -33.54 0.56
C ASP A 98 4.89 -33.37 -0.07
N GLY A 99 5.68 -32.40 0.41
CA GLY A 99 7.09 -32.23 0.05
C GLY A 99 7.33 -31.31 -1.16
N GLN A 100 6.29 -30.66 -1.68
CA GLN A 100 6.45 -29.67 -2.76
C GLN A 100 7.18 -28.41 -2.25
N ASN A 101 7.83 -27.70 -3.17
CA ASN A 101 8.61 -26.52 -2.84
C ASN A 101 7.71 -25.37 -2.35
N ALA A 102 7.94 -24.91 -1.12
CA ALA A 102 7.12 -23.88 -0.50
C ALA A 102 7.20 -22.51 -1.22
N GLN A 103 8.35 -22.16 -1.79
CA GLN A 103 8.56 -20.92 -2.53
C GLN A 103 7.77 -20.93 -3.84
N GLU A 104 7.76 -22.05 -4.56
CA GLU A 104 6.95 -22.21 -5.78
C GLU A 104 5.45 -22.09 -5.47
N ILE A 105 4.99 -22.73 -4.39
CA ILE A 105 3.59 -22.62 -3.94
C ILE A 105 3.24 -21.18 -3.59
N LEU A 106 4.14 -20.43 -2.95
CA LEU A 106 3.92 -19.00 -2.67
C LEU A 106 3.80 -18.18 -3.96
N LEU A 107 4.65 -18.44 -4.94
CA LEU A 107 4.61 -17.75 -6.24
C LEU A 107 3.31 -18.05 -6.98
N GLU A 108 2.81 -19.29 -6.93
CA GLU A 108 1.52 -19.64 -7.51
C GLU A 108 0.36 -18.98 -6.76
N MET A 109 0.39 -19.00 -5.42
CA MET A 109 -0.61 -18.32 -4.58
C MET A 109 -0.66 -16.81 -4.86
N ALA A 110 0.48 -16.17 -5.14
CA ALA A 110 0.54 -14.74 -5.48
C ALA A 110 -0.13 -14.41 -6.83
N LYS A 111 -0.28 -15.39 -7.73
CA LYS A 111 -0.98 -15.23 -9.02
C LYS A 111 -2.49 -15.48 -8.88
N VAL A 112 -2.93 -16.12 -7.81
CA VAL A 112 -4.34 -16.44 -7.60
C VAL A 112 -5.16 -15.16 -7.48
N ARG A 113 -6.30 -15.14 -8.17
CA ARG A 113 -7.21 -14.02 -8.20
C ARG A 113 -8.51 -14.38 -7.49
N VAL A 114 -8.77 -13.72 -6.37
CA VAL A 114 -10.02 -13.85 -5.59
C VAL A 114 -10.68 -12.48 -5.56
N ARG A 115 -11.98 -12.42 -5.90
CA ARG A 115 -12.72 -11.16 -5.86
C ARG A 115 -12.83 -10.66 -4.42
N CYS A 116 -12.41 -9.42 -4.19
CA CYS A 116 -12.55 -8.73 -2.92
C CYS A 116 -14.04 -8.52 -2.61
N PRO A 117 -14.49 -8.75 -1.37
CA PRO A 117 -15.89 -8.58 -0.99
C PRO A 117 -16.39 -7.14 -1.07
N LEU A 118 -15.48 -6.16 -1.08
CA LEU A 118 -15.78 -4.74 -1.17
C LEU A 118 -15.86 -4.23 -2.63
N LEU A 119 -15.65 -5.08 -3.63
CA LEU A 119 -15.84 -4.74 -5.03
C LEU A 119 -17.30 -4.97 -5.40
N ASP A 120 -18.03 -3.93 -5.77
CA ASP A 120 -19.41 -4.04 -6.28
C ASP A 120 -19.45 -4.59 -7.71
N ASP A 121 -20.66 -4.68 -8.26
CA ASP A 121 -20.89 -5.29 -9.57
C ASP A 121 -20.56 -4.30 -10.71
N GLU A 122 -20.51 -3.00 -10.41
CA GLU A 122 -20.04 -1.91 -11.27
C GLU A 122 -18.50 -1.79 -11.31
N GLY A 123 -17.78 -2.59 -10.53
CA GLY A 123 -16.32 -2.61 -10.48
C GLY A 123 -15.71 -1.50 -9.62
N LEU A 124 -16.50 -0.89 -8.73
CA LEU A 124 -16.09 0.11 -7.78
C LEU A 124 -15.90 -0.49 -6.38
N CYS A 125 -14.97 0.07 -5.62
CA CYS A 125 -14.78 -0.33 -4.23
C CYS A 125 -15.75 0.45 -3.33
N GLU A 126 -16.63 -0.24 -2.62
CA GLU A 126 -17.62 0.35 -1.70
C GLU A 126 -16.97 1.03 -0.48
N MET A 127 -15.68 0.78 -0.23
CA MET A 127 -14.89 1.42 0.82
C MET A 127 -13.59 2.04 0.27
N TYR A 128 -13.68 2.70 -0.89
CA TYR A 128 -12.51 3.27 -1.58
C TYR A 128 -11.68 4.22 -0.71
N ASP A 129 -12.33 5.02 0.14
CA ASP A 129 -11.72 5.96 1.08
C ASP A 129 -11.13 5.31 2.33
N ALA A 130 -11.60 4.12 2.71
CA ALA A 130 -11.11 3.33 3.84
C ALA A 130 -10.27 2.12 3.39
N ARG A 131 -9.69 2.19 2.18
CA ARG A 131 -8.85 1.12 1.63
C ARG A 131 -7.63 0.84 2.53
N PRO A 132 -7.26 -0.45 2.70
CA PRO A 132 -6.00 -0.84 3.34
C PRO A 132 -4.77 -0.26 2.63
N VAL A 133 -3.62 -0.27 3.32
CA VAL A 133 -2.40 0.36 2.79
C VAL A 133 -1.94 -0.30 1.51
N THR A 134 -1.99 -1.64 1.44
CA THR A 134 -1.65 -2.41 0.23
C THR A 134 -2.45 -1.97 -1.00
N CYS A 135 -3.74 -1.66 -0.84
CA CYS A 135 -4.59 -1.20 -1.95
C CYS A 135 -4.25 0.22 -2.43
N ARG A 136 -3.69 1.07 -1.56
CA ARG A 136 -3.32 2.46 -1.87
C ARG A 136 -2.05 2.57 -2.69
N ILE A 137 -1.10 1.67 -2.45
CA ILE A 137 0.21 1.66 -3.12
C ILE A 137 0.30 0.67 -4.30
N TYR A 138 -0.72 -0.15 -4.54
CA TYR A 138 -0.68 -1.22 -5.56
C TYR A 138 -0.33 -0.72 -6.98
N GLY A 139 -0.75 0.49 -7.34
CA GLY A 139 -0.53 1.06 -8.68
C GLY A 139 0.86 1.67 -8.90
N VAL A 140 1.73 1.67 -7.90
CA VAL A 140 3.11 2.20 -8.01
C VAL A 140 4.14 1.09 -7.78
N PRO A 141 5.40 1.26 -8.21
CA PRO A 141 6.43 0.25 -7.98
C PRO A 141 6.66 0.02 -6.49
N THR A 142 6.62 -1.22 -6.05
CA THR A 142 6.86 -1.63 -4.67
C THR A 142 8.04 -2.58 -4.57
N ALA A 143 8.81 -2.53 -3.50
CA ALA A 143 9.88 -3.48 -3.20
C ALA A 143 9.46 -4.38 -2.03
N ILE A 144 9.60 -5.70 -2.23
CA ILE A 144 9.36 -6.73 -1.23
C ILE A 144 10.58 -7.63 -1.19
N GLY A 145 11.23 -7.76 -0.03
CA GLY A 145 12.41 -8.61 0.13
C GLY A 145 13.60 -8.24 -0.74
N GLY A 146 13.66 -6.99 -1.24
CA GLY A 146 14.68 -6.48 -2.17
C GLY A 146 14.29 -6.55 -3.65
N GLU A 147 13.18 -7.19 -3.99
CA GLU A 147 12.71 -7.34 -5.38
C GLU A 147 11.61 -6.33 -5.71
N ALA A 148 11.68 -5.73 -6.90
CA ALA A 148 10.71 -4.76 -7.36
C ALA A 148 9.52 -5.45 -8.05
N HIS A 149 8.32 -5.04 -7.68
CA HIS A 149 7.05 -5.51 -8.21
C HIS A 149 6.22 -4.32 -8.71
N THR A 150 5.47 -4.54 -9.78
CA THR A 150 4.56 -3.56 -10.37
C THR A 150 3.25 -4.23 -10.72
N CYS A 151 2.15 -3.45 -10.69
CA CYS A 151 0.85 -3.92 -11.13
C CYS A 151 0.87 -4.24 -12.64
N GLY A 152 0.24 -5.35 -13.04
CA GLY A 152 0.18 -5.78 -14.44
C GLY A 152 -0.56 -4.82 -15.38
N LYS A 153 -1.37 -3.90 -14.85
CA LYS A 153 -2.03 -2.82 -15.61
C LYS A 153 -1.21 -1.53 -15.68
N SER A 154 -0.17 -1.38 -14.86
CA SER A 154 0.71 -0.21 -14.93
C SER A 154 1.59 -0.28 -16.17
N ALA A 155 2.07 0.86 -16.67
CA ALA A 155 2.99 0.91 -17.80
C ALA A 155 4.46 1.11 -17.36
N PHE A 156 4.82 0.64 -16.15
CA PHE A 156 6.21 0.64 -15.71
C PHE A 156 7.01 -0.44 -16.45
N GLU A 157 8.15 -0.06 -17.04
CA GLU A 157 8.97 -0.98 -17.82
C GLU A 157 10.05 -1.66 -16.96
N LYS A 158 10.32 -2.94 -17.24
CA LYS A 158 11.40 -3.67 -16.58
C LYS A 158 12.76 -3.07 -16.95
N GLY A 159 13.66 -2.97 -15.97
CA GLY A 159 15.03 -2.47 -16.16
C GLY A 159 15.18 -0.95 -16.09
N LYS A 160 14.08 -0.18 -16.00
CA LYS A 160 14.13 1.27 -15.77
C LYS A 160 14.10 1.59 -14.26
N ALA A 161 14.78 2.66 -13.88
CA ALA A 161 14.81 3.13 -12.51
C ALA A 161 13.57 4.00 -12.21
N TYR A 162 12.72 3.52 -11.30
CA TYR A 162 11.57 4.26 -10.80
C TYR A 162 11.66 4.42 -9.28
N PRO A 163 10.99 5.43 -8.70
CA PRO A 163 10.79 5.48 -7.26
C PRO A 163 10.00 4.26 -6.80
N THR A 164 10.58 3.53 -5.84
CA THR A 164 10.00 2.29 -5.34
C THR A 164 9.64 2.43 -3.87
N VAL A 165 8.44 1.98 -3.52
CA VAL A 165 7.93 1.97 -2.16
C VAL A 165 8.38 0.69 -1.46
N TYR A 166 9.11 0.80 -0.35
CA TYR A 166 9.52 -0.37 0.42
C TYR A 166 8.35 -0.87 1.27
N LEU A 167 7.63 -1.88 0.77
CA LEU A 167 6.43 -2.39 1.42
C LEU A 167 6.76 -3.06 2.75
N ASP A 168 7.90 -3.74 2.85
CA ASP A 168 8.36 -4.39 4.09
C ASP A 168 8.40 -3.40 5.26
N ARG A 169 8.92 -2.18 5.04
CA ARG A 169 9.01 -1.15 6.08
C ARG A 169 7.64 -0.64 6.55
N ILE A 170 6.67 -0.60 5.64
CA ILE A 170 5.30 -0.22 5.98
C ILE A 170 4.64 -1.34 6.78
N GLN A 171 4.82 -2.59 6.35
CA GLN A 171 4.33 -3.76 7.07
C GLN A 171 4.93 -3.85 8.48
N ASP A 172 6.23 -3.63 8.65
CA ASP A 172 6.88 -3.60 9.97
C ASP A 172 6.24 -2.56 10.90
N ARG A 173 5.91 -1.37 10.39
CA ARG A 173 5.19 -0.33 11.17
C ARG A 173 3.78 -0.77 11.55
N LEU A 174 3.06 -1.42 10.65
CA LEU A 174 1.71 -1.93 10.90
C LEU A 174 1.72 -3.09 11.92
N TYR A 175 2.71 -3.97 11.86
CA TYR A 175 2.93 -5.00 12.87
C TYR A 175 3.26 -4.40 14.22
N ALA A 176 4.20 -3.46 14.29
CA ALA A 176 4.54 -2.78 15.55
C ALA A 176 3.30 -2.14 16.19
N MET A 177 2.47 -1.47 15.39
CA MET A 177 1.21 -0.89 15.86
C MET A 177 0.21 -1.96 16.33
N SER A 178 0.12 -3.08 15.63
CA SER A 178 -0.72 -4.23 16.03
C SER A 178 -0.25 -4.88 17.33
N HIS A 179 1.07 -4.94 17.55
CA HIS A 179 1.66 -5.39 18.82
C HIS A 179 1.40 -4.42 19.96
N GLU A 180 1.57 -3.12 19.75
CA GLU A 180 1.20 -2.08 20.73
C GLU A 180 -0.27 -2.17 21.11
N LEU A 181 -1.16 -2.30 20.11
CA LEU A 181 -2.60 -2.49 20.33
C LEU A 181 -2.86 -3.73 21.16
N SER A 182 -2.31 -4.88 20.76
CA SER A 182 -2.46 -6.13 21.50
C SER A 182 -1.93 -6.05 22.93
N ALA A 183 -0.85 -5.31 23.18
CA ALA A 183 -0.26 -5.15 24.51
C ALA A 183 -1.08 -4.21 25.41
N SER A 184 -1.78 -3.25 24.81
CA SER A 184 -2.72 -2.37 25.53
C SER A 184 -3.99 -3.09 25.99
N LEU A 185 -4.32 -4.23 25.34
CA LEU A 185 -5.43 -5.08 25.73
C LEU A 185 -5.03 -6.01 26.87
N ASN A 186 -5.88 -6.15 27.88
CA ASN A 186 -5.73 -7.21 28.91
C ASN A 186 -6.13 -8.59 28.35
N THR A 187 -5.50 -9.01 27.26
CA THR A 187 -5.84 -10.25 26.55
C THR A 187 -5.13 -11.48 27.13
N ARG A 188 -5.78 -12.64 27.05
CA ARG A 188 -5.18 -13.95 27.33
C ARG A 188 -4.37 -14.53 26.16
N PHE A 189 -4.51 -13.94 24.97
CA PHE A 189 -3.94 -14.49 23.74
C PHE A 189 -2.49 -14.03 23.53
N LYS A 190 -1.58 -14.99 23.45
CA LYS A 190 -0.20 -14.73 23.02
C LYS A 190 -0.16 -14.63 21.49
N GLY A 191 0.44 -13.58 20.96
CA GLY A 191 0.61 -13.36 19.52
C GLY A 191 -0.59 -12.73 18.80
N LEU A 192 -1.55 -12.12 19.52
CA LEU A 192 -2.70 -11.46 18.90
C LEU A 192 -2.26 -10.35 17.93
N GLY A 193 -1.21 -9.59 18.25
CA GLY A 193 -0.62 -8.58 17.36
C GLY A 193 0.06 -9.13 16.08
N GLU A 194 0.27 -10.45 15.98
CA GLU A 194 0.86 -11.12 14.81
C GLU A 194 -0.20 -11.67 13.84
N VAL A 195 -1.47 -11.56 14.21
CA VAL A 195 -2.56 -12.14 13.42
C VAL A 195 -2.70 -11.39 12.11
N LEU A 196 -2.70 -12.16 11.03
CA LEU A 196 -3.02 -11.72 9.69
C LEU A 196 -4.43 -12.18 9.32
N VAL A 197 -5.23 -11.25 8.80
CA VAL A 197 -6.67 -11.45 8.54
C VAL A 197 -6.98 -11.10 7.08
N PRO A 198 -7.49 -12.04 6.27
CA PRO A 198 -8.03 -11.69 4.95
C PRO A 198 -9.13 -10.64 5.06
N VAL A 199 -9.30 -9.81 4.02
CA VAL A 199 -10.38 -8.81 3.96
C VAL A 199 -11.76 -9.44 4.23
N SER A 200 -12.02 -10.64 3.69
CA SER A 200 -13.27 -11.38 3.94
C SER A 200 -13.52 -11.62 5.43
N LEU A 201 -12.52 -12.18 6.12
CA LEU A 201 -12.63 -12.50 7.53
C LEU A 201 -12.70 -11.24 8.40
N ALA A 202 -12.01 -10.16 8.02
CA ALA A 202 -12.10 -8.88 8.72
C ALA A 202 -13.52 -8.32 8.73
N LEU A 203 -14.30 -8.55 7.67
CA LEU A 203 -15.71 -8.12 7.60
C LEU A 203 -16.66 -9.08 8.33
N LEU A 204 -16.40 -10.39 8.26
CA LEU A 204 -17.23 -11.42 8.88
C LEU A 204 -17.03 -11.51 10.41
N THR A 205 -15.89 -11.06 10.91
CA THR A 205 -15.53 -11.20 12.33
C THR A 205 -16.21 -10.14 13.18
N GLU A 206 -16.79 -10.57 14.30
CA GLU A 206 -17.17 -9.71 15.41
C GLU A 206 -16.00 -9.63 16.39
N TYR A 207 -15.35 -8.46 16.46
CA TYR A 207 -14.20 -8.22 17.34
C TYR A 207 -14.64 -7.89 18.76
N SER A 208 -15.34 -8.85 19.40
CA SER A 208 -15.83 -8.74 20.77
C SER A 208 -14.73 -8.99 21.81
N ASP A 209 -15.04 -8.70 23.09
CA ASP A 209 -14.20 -9.05 24.23
C ASP A 209 -13.79 -10.54 24.22
N GLU A 210 -14.70 -11.43 23.78
CA GLU A 210 -14.45 -12.86 23.68
C GLU A 210 -13.46 -13.19 22.58
N TYR A 211 -13.65 -12.62 21.38
CA TYR A 211 -12.75 -12.80 20.24
C TYR A 211 -11.34 -12.30 20.56
N LEU A 212 -11.25 -11.15 21.21
CA LEU A 212 -9.98 -10.54 21.63
C LEU A 212 -9.43 -11.16 22.91
N GLY A 213 -10.18 -12.03 23.59
CA GLY A 213 -9.76 -12.76 24.77
C GLY A 213 -9.50 -11.86 25.98
N ILE A 214 -10.28 -10.80 26.14
CA ILE A 214 -10.16 -9.85 27.25
C ILE A 214 -10.46 -10.58 28.56
N LYS A 215 -9.50 -10.59 29.49
CA LYS A 215 -9.67 -11.20 30.81
C LYS A 215 -10.66 -10.38 31.63
N LYS A 216 -11.71 -11.05 32.14
CA LYS A 216 -12.61 -10.43 33.11
C LYS A 216 -11.99 -10.50 34.51
N PRO A 217 -12.35 -9.58 35.43
CA PRO A 217 -11.84 -9.60 36.81
C PRO A 217 -12.10 -10.92 37.55
N SER A 218 -13.13 -11.68 37.15
CA SER A 218 -13.47 -12.99 37.70
C SER A 218 -12.55 -14.14 37.27
N ASP A 219 -11.72 -13.94 36.23
CA ASP A 219 -10.97 -15.02 35.58
C ASP A 219 -9.50 -15.10 36.05
N GLU A 220 -9.09 -14.25 37.01
CA GLU A 220 -7.71 -14.14 37.49
C GLU A 220 -7.18 -15.42 38.17
N ALA A 221 -8.05 -16.34 38.57
CA ALA A 221 -7.67 -17.61 39.21
C ALA A 221 -7.46 -18.80 38.25
N ALA A 222 -7.78 -18.70 36.94
CA ALA A 222 -7.84 -19.89 36.07
C ALA A 222 -7.25 -19.75 34.66
N ALA A 223 -6.72 -18.59 34.25
CA ALA A 223 -6.39 -18.37 32.83
C ALA A 223 -4.98 -18.83 32.43
N THR A 224 -4.86 -20.05 31.91
CA THR A 224 -3.69 -20.51 31.14
C THR A 224 -3.59 -19.71 29.82
N PRO A 225 -2.41 -19.22 29.41
CA PRO A 225 -2.26 -18.50 28.16
C PRO A 225 -2.67 -19.36 26.96
N ALA A 226 -3.54 -18.81 26.09
CA ALA A 226 -4.01 -19.47 24.89
C ALA A 226 -3.35 -18.88 23.64
N ALA A 227 -3.25 -19.66 22.57
CA ALA A 227 -2.85 -19.16 21.26
C ALA A 227 -3.94 -18.20 20.74
N ALA A 228 -3.53 -17.08 20.14
CA ALA A 228 -4.46 -16.16 19.48
C ALA A 228 -5.36 -16.89 18.47
N PRO A 229 -6.58 -16.39 18.21
CA PRO A 229 -7.41 -16.90 17.13
C PRO A 229 -6.62 -16.71 15.83
N ALA A 230 -5.92 -17.76 15.42
CA ALA A 230 -5.22 -17.75 14.15
C ALA A 230 -6.28 -17.58 13.07
N GLY A 231 -6.12 -16.57 12.21
CA GLY A 231 -6.47 -16.78 10.82
C GLY A 231 -5.75 -18.06 10.41
N LYS A 232 -6.45 -19.19 10.41
CA LYS A 232 -5.84 -20.51 10.19
C LYS A 232 -5.09 -20.39 8.86
N ALA A 233 -3.76 -20.48 8.93
CA ALA A 233 -2.77 -20.30 7.87
C ALA A 233 -2.12 -18.90 7.65
N ALA A 234 -1.87 -18.10 8.70
CA ALA A 234 -0.94 -16.97 8.64
C ALA A 234 0.58 -17.35 8.69
N GLY A 235 0.90 -18.63 8.88
CA GLY A 235 2.26 -19.07 9.23
C GLY A 235 3.28 -19.14 8.09
N MET A 236 2.91 -18.93 6.82
CA MET A 236 3.84 -19.14 5.70
C MET A 236 4.70 -17.90 5.41
N ALA A 237 4.11 -16.70 5.42
CA ALA A 237 4.84 -15.44 5.20
C ALA A 237 5.85 -15.13 6.34
N ALA A 238 5.44 -15.33 7.59
CA ALA A 238 6.30 -15.13 8.76
C ALA A 238 7.51 -16.09 8.80
N ARG A 239 7.34 -17.33 8.30
CA ARG A 239 8.41 -18.34 8.27
C ARG A 239 9.52 -18.02 7.26
N LEU A 240 9.22 -17.33 6.16
CA LEU A 240 10.26 -16.90 5.21
C LEU A 240 10.99 -15.62 5.64
N ALA A 241 10.32 -14.71 6.36
CA ALA A 241 10.99 -13.55 6.96
C ALA A 241 12.07 -13.98 7.97
N ALA A 242 11.78 -15.00 8.80
CA ALA A 242 12.76 -15.58 9.73
C ALA A 242 13.88 -16.38 9.03
N GLY A 243 13.62 -16.95 7.84
CA GLY A 243 14.60 -17.69 7.06
C GLY A 243 15.75 -16.84 6.51
N LYS A 244 15.52 -15.54 6.25
CA LYS A 244 16.56 -14.62 5.77
C LYS A 244 17.55 -14.19 6.86
N ALA A 245 17.20 -14.32 8.14
CA ALA A 245 18.08 -13.95 9.25
C ALA A 245 19.20 -14.98 9.54
N LYS A 246 19.09 -16.22 9.03
CA LYS A 246 20.08 -17.29 9.27
C LYS A 246 20.98 -17.63 8.07
N ALA A 247 20.73 -17.06 6.88
CA ALA A 247 21.57 -17.27 5.70
C ALA A 247 22.53 -16.09 5.48
N LYS A 248 23.43 -15.84 6.44
CA LYS A 248 24.59 -14.95 6.21
C LYS A 248 25.86 -15.53 6.83
N ALA A 249 26.29 -16.66 6.28
CA ALA A 249 27.69 -17.07 6.30
C ALA A 249 27.93 -18.06 5.16
N ARG A 250 28.96 -17.77 4.35
CA ARG A 250 29.58 -18.59 3.29
C ARG A 250 29.06 -18.41 1.86
N GLY A 251 29.76 -17.52 1.12
CA GLY A 251 30.59 -18.02 0.02
C GLY A 251 30.26 -17.58 -1.41
N LYS A 252 31.24 -16.87 -1.99
CA LYS A 252 31.67 -16.80 -3.40
C LYS A 252 30.80 -16.01 -4.39
N GLY A 253 31.41 -14.95 -4.92
CA GLY A 253 30.81 -14.01 -5.84
C GLY A 253 30.94 -14.37 -7.32
N LEU A 254 30.35 -13.49 -8.14
CA LEU A 254 30.59 -13.11 -9.55
C LEU A 254 29.41 -12.16 -9.88
N ALA A 255 29.50 -11.08 -10.65
CA ALA A 255 30.56 -10.49 -11.45
C ALA A 255 30.45 -8.95 -11.31
N GLU A 256 31.59 -8.31 -11.11
CA GLU A 256 31.73 -6.85 -11.11
C GLU A 256 31.46 -6.32 -12.53
N CYS A 257 30.64 -5.26 -12.62
CA CYS A 257 30.55 -4.46 -13.83
C CYS A 257 31.95 -3.95 -14.19
N SER A 258 32.39 -4.33 -15.38
CA SER A 258 33.60 -3.85 -16.03
C SER A 258 33.53 -2.34 -16.25
N GLY A 259 34.39 -1.61 -15.55
CA GLY A 259 34.66 -0.20 -15.82
C GLY A 259 35.36 0.50 -14.65
N CYS A 260 36.67 0.68 -14.79
CA CYS A 260 37.57 1.55 -14.00
C CYS A 260 38.30 0.94 -12.78
N SER A 261 39.60 0.73 -12.99
CA SER A 261 40.70 0.93 -12.03
C SER A 261 41.79 1.72 -12.79
N PRO A 262 42.67 2.56 -12.18
CA PRO A 262 43.35 2.34 -10.90
C PRO A 262 43.62 3.60 -10.02
N GLU A 263 44.12 3.35 -8.80
CA GLU A 263 45.07 4.13 -7.96
C GLU A 263 44.80 5.59 -7.45
N THR A 264 45.03 5.74 -6.13
CA THR A 264 45.49 6.90 -5.33
C THR A 264 44.76 8.27 -5.34
N LYS A 265 44.11 8.54 -4.19
CA LYS A 265 43.68 9.83 -3.57
C LYS A 265 42.48 10.63 -4.14
N GLN A 266 41.62 11.01 -3.16
CA GLN A 266 40.65 12.11 -3.07
C GLN A 266 39.99 12.70 -4.33
N GLY A 267 38.69 12.45 -4.47
CA GLY A 267 37.76 13.38 -5.14
C GLY A 267 36.78 12.73 -6.11
N GLY A 268 35.48 12.82 -5.80
CA GLY A 268 34.42 12.98 -6.81
C GLY A 268 33.81 11.73 -7.47
N CYS A 269 32.70 11.27 -6.90
CA CYS A 269 31.52 10.88 -7.69
C CYS A 269 30.28 11.52 -7.06
N SER A 270 30.26 12.85 -7.08
CA SER A 270 29.06 13.67 -6.91
C SER A 270 28.23 13.56 -8.19
N GLY A 271 27.16 12.76 -8.18
CA GLY A 271 26.27 12.68 -9.34
C GLY A 271 25.06 11.75 -9.25
N CYS A 272 24.99 10.82 -8.30
CA CYS A 272 23.83 9.94 -8.15
C CYS A 272 23.32 9.93 -6.70
N SER A 273 22.27 10.71 -6.43
CA SER A 273 21.42 10.47 -5.26
C SER A 273 20.44 9.34 -5.60
N PRO A 274 20.47 8.18 -4.93
CA PRO A 274 19.36 7.25 -5.01
C PRO A 274 18.14 7.90 -4.33
N LYS A 275 17.15 8.33 -5.11
CA LYS A 275 15.88 8.84 -4.58
C LYS A 275 14.97 7.65 -4.21
N SER A 276 15.41 6.85 -3.24
CA SER A 276 14.53 5.99 -2.47
C SER A 276 13.71 6.89 -1.54
N PHE A 277 12.38 6.85 -1.66
CA PHE A 277 11.52 7.60 -0.75
C PHE A 277 11.36 6.80 0.53
N THR A 278 11.95 7.32 1.61
CA THR A 278 11.72 6.82 2.96
C THR A 278 10.64 7.68 3.58
N ILE A 279 9.54 7.06 3.98
CA ILE A 279 8.49 7.75 4.74
C ILE A 279 9.10 8.11 6.11
N GLY A 280 9.05 9.40 6.49
CA GLY A 280 9.50 9.88 7.81
C GLY A 280 10.71 10.83 7.87
N GLN A 281 11.15 11.46 6.76
CA GLN A 281 12.13 12.57 6.83
C GLN A 281 11.56 13.87 6.23
N ALA A 282 11.36 14.87 7.08
CA ALA A 282 11.10 16.25 6.66
C ALA A 282 12.39 16.83 6.02
N PRO A 283 12.31 17.57 4.90
CA PRO A 283 13.49 18.21 4.34
C PRO A 283 13.85 19.46 5.15
N GLU A 284 14.95 19.42 5.90
CA GLU A 284 15.64 20.63 6.34
C GLU A 284 16.14 21.40 5.11
N ARG A 285 15.64 22.63 4.91
CA ARG A 285 16.20 23.56 3.93
C ARG A 285 17.37 24.31 4.57
N PRO A 286 18.59 24.26 4.02
CA PRO A 286 19.58 25.29 4.32
C PRO A 286 19.24 26.55 3.53
N ALA A 287 19.03 27.66 4.24
CA ALA A 287 18.91 28.98 3.67
C ALA A 287 20.23 29.40 2.99
N LYS A 288 20.17 29.75 1.71
CA LYS A 288 21.21 30.57 1.06
C LYS A 288 20.57 31.76 0.36
N LYS A 289 20.81 32.95 0.91
CA LYS A 289 20.63 34.25 0.25
C LYS A 289 21.51 34.32 -1.01
N PRO A 290 21.06 34.98 -2.09
CA PRO A 290 21.96 35.69 -2.97
C PRO A 290 21.96 37.18 -2.64
N ALA A 291 23.17 37.74 -2.63
CA ALA A 291 23.45 39.16 -2.47
C ALA A 291 22.96 39.99 -3.68
N ALA A 292 22.71 41.26 -3.40
CA ALA A 292 22.17 42.27 -4.32
C ALA A 292 23.10 42.63 -5.49
N LYS A 293 22.49 43.10 -6.60
CA LYS A 293 23.02 44.20 -7.43
C LYS A 293 21.90 44.80 -8.31
N LYS A 294 21.58 46.08 -8.06
CA LYS A 294 21.00 47.05 -9.03
C LYS A 294 22.18 47.70 -9.78
N PRO A 295 22.04 48.30 -10.98
CA PRO A 295 21.18 49.47 -11.20
C PRO A 295 20.52 49.63 -12.60
N ALA A 296 19.54 50.57 -12.67
CA ALA A 296 19.17 51.55 -13.72
C ALA A 296 19.12 51.15 -15.24
N ALA A 297 18.24 51.62 -16.14
CA ALA A 297 17.20 52.66 -16.18
C ALA A 297 16.29 52.47 -17.43
N LYS A 298 15.06 53.00 -17.33
CA LYS A 298 14.19 53.69 -18.33
C LYS A 298 14.15 53.23 -19.82
N ALA A 299 12.93 52.92 -20.28
CA ALA A 299 12.12 53.65 -21.28
C ALA A 299 11.42 52.72 -22.29
N ALA A 300 10.08 52.70 -22.29
CA ALA A 300 9.20 52.67 -23.47
C ALA A 300 7.74 52.53 -23.00
N VAL A 301 7.01 53.65 -23.01
CA VAL A 301 5.55 53.69 -23.01
C VAL A 301 5.18 54.39 -24.30
N GLU A 302 4.56 53.65 -25.23
CA GLU A 302 4.00 54.23 -26.45
C GLU A 302 2.48 54.09 -26.39
N THR A 303 1.84 55.23 -26.15
CA THR A 303 0.40 55.47 -26.27
C THR A 303 0.06 55.82 -27.72
N ALA A 304 -1.02 55.23 -28.26
CA ALA A 304 -2.18 55.95 -28.83
C ALA A 304 -2.85 55.21 -30.00
N LYS A 305 -4.14 54.90 -29.80
CA LYS A 305 -5.21 54.78 -30.82
C LYS A 305 -5.49 56.21 -31.37
N PRO A 306 -6.17 56.41 -32.54
CA PRO A 306 -7.61 56.15 -32.66
C PRO A 306 -8.07 55.71 -34.08
N ALA A 307 -9.38 55.73 -34.28
CA ALA A 307 -10.16 54.93 -35.21
C ALA A 307 -10.60 55.61 -36.52
N ALA A 308 -11.05 54.74 -37.45
CA ALA A 308 -12.16 54.87 -38.40
C ALA A 308 -12.08 55.84 -39.61
N LYS A 309 -12.22 55.26 -40.82
CA LYS A 309 -13.24 55.72 -41.79
C LYS A 309 -13.57 54.66 -42.85
N LYS A 310 -14.87 54.60 -43.16
CA LYS A 310 -15.59 53.79 -44.15
C LYS A 310 -15.17 54.10 -45.59
N THR A 311 -15.29 53.14 -46.52
CA THR A 311 -16.17 53.23 -47.72
C THR A 311 -16.19 51.95 -48.57
N ALA A 312 -17.41 51.48 -48.87
CA ALA A 312 -17.93 50.95 -50.15
C ALA A 312 -17.41 49.64 -50.81
N LYS A 313 -18.34 48.66 -50.84
CA LYS A 313 -18.65 47.59 -51.83
C LYS A 313 -18.63 48.12 -53.30
N PRO A 314 -18.73 47.32 -54.42
CA PRO A 314 -19.28 45.96 -54.49
C PRO A 314 -18.80 44.92 -55.54
N ALA A 315 -19.42 43.72 -55.42
CA ALA A 315 -19.65 42.67 -56.44
C ALA A 315 -18.42 41.84 -56.88
N ALA A 316 -18.48 40.53 -57.13
CA ALA A 316 -19.54 39.77 -57.75
C ALA A 316 -19.63 38.31 -57.27
N LYS A 317 -20.86 37.83 -57.37
CA LYS A 317 -21.43 36.50 -57.17
C LYS A 317 -21.11 35.63 -58.39
N LYS A 318 -20.65 34.39 -58.21
CA LYS A 318 -21.02 33.28 -59.12
C LYS A 318 -20.87 31.93 -58.42
N VAL A 319 -22.02 31.42 -58.04
CA VAL A 319 -22.32 30.00 -57.79
C VAL A 319 -22.79 29.42 -59.14
N LYS A 320 -22.28 28.27 -59.53
CA LYS A 320 -23.04 27.07 -59.98
C LYS A 320 -22.17 26.18 -60.87
N GLY A 321 -22.26 24.88 -60.57
CA GLY A 321 -21.66 23.74 -61.22
C GLY A 321 -21.68 22.62 -60.20
#